data_AF-A0ABC8LPM3-F1
#
_entry.id   AF-A0ABC8LPM3-F1
#
_cell.length_a   1.000
_cell.length_b   1.000
_cell.length_c   1.000
_cell.angle_alpha   90.00
_cell.angle_beta   90.00
_cell.angle_gamma   90.00
#
_symmetry.space_group_name_H-M   'P 1'
#
loop_
_entity.id
_entity.type
_entity.pdbx_description
1 polymer ?
#
loop_
_entity_poly.entity_id
_entity_poly.type
_entity_poly.pdbx_seq_one_letter_code
_entity_poly.pdbx_strand_id
1 'polypeptide(L)'
;MQIYMAMKAMPCYILLPTVSEYMIERGWTKCYSTLDQFNWFLCLLYIALYIVFVEFGMYWVHKKLHDIKFLYKHLHATHHMYNKQNTLSPFAGFALHPLDGMLQASPYVIAMFIVPIHLITHLSLMFLEGIWTACIHDCIHGNIWPIMGAGYHTLHHTTYKHNYGNYTIWMDWMFGTLKVPLAEDDSKKAK
;
A
#
# COMPACT_ATOMS: atom_id res chain seq x y z
N MET A 1 9.69 -5.57 -19.31
CA MET A 1 9.21 -4.16 -19.25
C MET A 1 9.00 -3.68 -17.83
N GLN A 2 8.25 -4.40 -16.97
CA GLN A 2 7.96 -3.99 -15.57
C GLN A 2 9.21 -3.75 -14.72
N ILE A 3 10.17 -4.69 -14.73
CA ILE A 3 11.43 -4.56 -13.98
C ILE A 3 12.14 -3.25 -14.35
N TYR A 4 12.25 -2.94 -15.65
CA TYR A 4 12.87 -1.69 -16.11
C TYR A 4 12.14 -0.45 -15.57
N MET A 5 10.80 -0.44 -15.59
CA MET A 5 10.01 0.68 -15.06
C MET A 5 10.15 0.83 -13.54
N ALA A 6 10.13 -0.27 -12.80
CA ALA A 6 10.37 -0.28 -11.36
C ALA A 6 11.77 0.26 -11.02
N MET A 7 12.81 -0.23 -11.71
CA MET A 7 14.18 0.24 -11.51
C MET A 7 14.36 1.71 -11.89
N LYS A 8 13.67 2.19 -12.93
CA LYS A 8 13.68 3.60 -13.33
C LYS A 8 13.00 4.49 -12.29
N ALA A 9 11.94 4.02 -11.64
CA ALA A 9 11.20 4.80 -10.66
C ALA A 9 11.91 4.86 -9.29
N MET A 10 12.66 3.82 -8.94
CA MET A 10 13.27 3.62 -7.62
C MET A 10 14.06 4.84 -7.10
N PRO A 11 14.96 5.48 -7.88
CA PRO A 11 15.79 6.58 -7.36
C PRO A 11 14.98 7.79 -6.88
N CYS A 12 13.86 8.10 -7.56
CA CYS A 12 12.97 9.17 -7.15
C CYS A 12 12.03 8.72 -6.03
N TYR A 13 11.57 7.47 -6.06
CA TYR A 13 10.69 6.91 -5.03
C TYR A 13 11.34 6.93 -3.64
N ILE A 14 12.64 6.63 -3.55
CA ILE A 14 13.37 6.63 -2.27
C ILE A 14 13.60 8.03 -1.67
N LEU A 15 13.30 9.12 -2.40
CA LEU A 15 13.41 10.46 -1.84
C LEU A 15 12.49 10.66 -0.63
N LEU A 16 11.29 10.06 -0.65
CA LEU A 16 10.36 10.17 0.47
C LEU A 16 10.91 9.54 1.75
N PRO A 17 11.35 8.26 1.78
CA PRO A 17 11.94 7.69 2.97
C PRO A 17 13.21 8.44 3.41
N THR A 18 14.08 8.88 2.49
CA THR A 18 15.26 9.70 2.84
C THR A 18 14.88 11.00 3.55
N VAL A 19 13.90 11.73 3.02
CA VAL A 19 13.42 12.96 3.67
C VAL A 19 12.76 12.64 5.00
N SER A 20 12.02 11.54 5.12
CA SER A 20 11.42 11.13 6.39
C SER A 20 12.45 10.79 7.46
N GLU A 21 13.53 10.11 7.10
CA GLU A 21 14.63 9.79 8.02
C GLU A 21 15.30 11.07 8.53
N TYR A 22 15.58 12.02 7.63
CA TYR A 22 16.07 13.34 8.02
C TYR A 22 15.12 14.05 9.01
N MET A 23 13.80 13.97 8.81
CA MET A 23 12.82 14.55 9.74
C MET A 23 12.82 13.85 11.11
N ILE A 24 13.05 12.53 11.15
CA ILE A 24 13.19 11.75 12.38
C ILE A 24 14.46 12.18 13.13
N GLU A 25 15.60 12.24 12.44
CA GLU A 25 16.90 12.64 13.03
C GLU A 25 16.87 14.07 13.59
N ARG A 26 16.12 14.97 12.96
CA ARG A 26 15.92 16.34 13.43
C ARG A 26 14.96 16.46 14.61
N GLY A 27 14.31 15.36 15.03
CA GLY A 27 13.34 15.35 16.12
C GLY A 27 12.02 16.05 15.76
N TRP A 28 11.68 16.15 14.48
CA TRP A 28 10.42 16.79 14.04
C TRP A 28 9.21 15.88 14.16
N THR A 29 9.44 14.56 14.25
CA THR A 29 8.40 13.55 14.35
C THR A 29 8.32 13.00 15.79
N LYS A 30 7.28 12.22 16.08
CA LYS A 30 7.16 11.43 17.32
C LYS A 30 7.83 10.06 17.20
N CYS A 31 8.65 9.84 16.17
CA CYS A 31 9.39 8.60 15.99
C CYS A 31 10.58 8.57 16.96
N TYR A 32 10.69 7.52 17.75
CA TYR A 32 11.70 7.39 18.79
C TYR A 32 12.59 6.16 18.56
N SER A 33 13.86 6.23 18.96
CA SER A 33 14.86 5.17 18.74
C SER A 33 15.32 4.46 20.02
N THR A 34 14.95 4.97 21.20
CA THR A 34 15.31 4.37 22.49
C THR A 34 14.14 3.58 23.06
N LEU A 35 14.43 2.56 23.87
CA LEU A 35 13.44 1.72 24.54
C LEU A 35 13.33 2.03 26.04
N ASP A 36 13.84 3.18 26.47
CA ASP A 36 13.86 3.55 27.88
C ASP A 36 12.42 3.70 28.39
N GLN A 37 12.08 3.00 29.47
CA GLN A 37 10.71 2.93 30.04
C GLN A 37 9.67 2.25 29.12
N PHE A 38 10.05 1.13 28.52
CA PHE A 38 9.20 0.37 27.62
C PHE A 38 7.90 -0.14 28.28
N ASN A 39 6.75 0.32 27.78
CA ASN A 39 5.43 -0.18 28.14
C ASN A 39 4.82 -0.94 26.95
N TRP A 40 4.78 -2.28 27.05
CA TRP A 40 4.26 -3.15 25.99
C TRP A 40 2.83 -2.81 25.58
N PHE A 41 1.97 -2.45 26.53
CA PHE A 41 0.58 -2.11 26.23
C PHE A 41 0.49 -0.84 25.38
N LEU A 42 1.20 0.22 25.77
CA LEU A 42 1.23 1.47 25.00
C LEU A 42 1.89 1.27 23.63
N CYS A 43 2.94 0.46 23.56
CA CYS A 43 3.59 0.12 22.30
C CYS A 43 2.62 -0.56 21.33
N LEU A 44 1.93 -1.61 21.76
CA LEU A 44 0.94 -2.31 20.94
C LEU A 44 -0.24 -1.40 20.54
N LEU A 45 -0.71 -0.56 21.46
CA LEU A 45 -1.75 0.42 21.18
C LEU A 45 -1.30 1.41 20.10
N TYR A 46 -0.10 1.97 20.20
CA TYR A 46 0.43 2.88 19.21
C TYR A 46 0.65 2.22 17.85
N ILE A 47 1.12 0.98 17.81
CA ILE A 47 1.23 0.22 16.55
C ILE A 47 -0.16 0.04 15.92
N ALA A 48 -1.17 -0.33 16.70
CA ALA A 48 -2.53 -0.48 16.20
C ALA A 48 -3.10 0.85 15.66
N LEU A 49 -2.95 1.95 16.41
CA LEU A 49 -3.37 3.28 15.97
C LEU A 49 -2.64 3.73 14.70
N TYR A 50 -1.34 3.44 14.62
CA TYR A 50 -0.51 3.75 13.46
C TYR A 50 -1.00 2.99 12.22
N ILE A 51 -1.24 1.67 12.33
CA ILE A 51 -1.74 0.85 11.21
C ILE A 51 -3.13 1.31 10.78
N VAL A 52 -4.04 1.62 11.71
CA VAL A 52 -5.38 2.16 11.39
C VAL A 52 -5.27 3.49 10.65
N PHE A 53 -4.37 4.39 11.07
CA PHE A 53 -4.16 5.66 10.40
C PHE A 53 -3.61 5.46 8.98
N VAL A 54 -2.62 4.58 8.82
CA VAL A 54 -2.05 4.24 7.52
C VAL A 54 -3.11 3.63 6.61
N GLU A 55 -3.88 2.65 7.08
CA GLU A 55 -4.95 2.01 6.31
C GLU A 55 -5.96 3.05 5.80
N PHE A 56 -6.35 3.98 6.68
CA PHE A 56 -7.25 5.08 6.32
C PHE A 56 -6.63 6.00 5.26
N GLY A 57 -5.39 6.44 5.47
CA GLY A 57 -4.70 7.35 4.57
C GLY A 57 -4.44 6.74 3.20
N MET A 58 -3.98 5.48 3.16
CA MET A 58 -3.72 4.71 1.95
C MET A 58 -4.99 4.61 1.09
N TYR A 59 -6.11 4.21 1.71
CA TYR A 59 -7.40 4.13 1.01
C TYR A 59 -7.76 5.45 0.32
N TRP A 60 -7.65 6.57 1.02
CA TRP A 60 -8.03 7.87 0.47
C TRP A 60 -7.06 8.35 -0.60
N VAL A 61 -5.75 8.20 -0.39
CA VAL A 61 -4.76 8.54 -1.42
C VAL A 61 -5.03 7.73 -2.68
N HIS A 62 -5.16 6.41 -2.54
CA HIS A 62 -5.39 5.51 -3.66
C HIS A 62 -6.70 5.84 -4.39
N LYS A 63 -7.78 6.05 -3.65
CA LYS A 63 -9.05 6.49 -4.23
C LYS A 63 -8.94 7.83 -4.95
N LYS A 64 -8.23 8.81 -4.39
CA LYS A 64 -8.03 10.12 -5.04
C LYS A 64 -7.15 10.05 -6.29
N LEU A 65 -6.18 9.15 -6.33
CA LEU A 65 -5.40 8.86 -7.54
C LEU A 65 -6.30 8.37 -8.69
N HIS A 66 -7.41 7.70 -8.39
CA HIS A 66 -8.44 7.31 -9.36
C HIS A 66 -9.46 8.40 -9.66
N ASP A 67 -10.04 9.01 -8.62
CA ASP A 67 -11.15 9.96 -8.76
C ASP A 67 -10.73 11.27 -9.45
N ILE A 68 -9.50 11.74 -9.19
CA ILE A 68 -8.99 12.98 -9.79
C ILE A 68 -8.35 12.67 -11.14
N LYS A 69 -9.05 13.05 -12.22
CA LYS A 69 -8.62 12.80 -13.62
C LYS A 69 -7.16 13.17 -13.90
N PHE A 70 -6.68 14.28 -13.33
CA PHE A 70 -5.29 14.72 -13.50
C PHE A 70 -4.30 13.73 -12.87
N LEU A 71 -4.55 13.29 -11.63
CA LEU A 71 -3.70 12.35 -10.92
C LEU A 71 -3.71 10.99 -11.61
N TYR A 72 -4.90 10.51 -12.00
CA TYR A 72 -5.01 9.25 -12.73
C TYR A 72 -4.19 9.28 -14.01
N LYS A 73 -4.43 10.27 -14.88
CA LYS A 73 -3.81 10.33 -16.21
C LYS A 73 -2.28 10.41 -16.16
N HIS A 74 -1.70 11.15 -15.22
CA HIS A 74 -0.27 11.45 -15.22
C HIS A 74 0.54 10.61 -14.23
N LEU A 75 -0.08 10.09 -13.17
CA LEU A 75 0.62 9.35 -12.12
C LEU A 75 0.23 7.87 -12.13
N HIS A 76 -1.08 7.59 -12.08
CA HIS A 76 -1.57 6.25 -11.74
C HIS A 76 -1.88 5.36 -12.96
N ALA A 77 -2.15 5.95 -14.12
CA ALA A 77 -2.45 5.21 -15.34
C ALA A 77 -1.29 4.29 -15.79
N THR A 78 -0.05 4.68 -15.49
CA THR A 78 1.13 3.86 -15.78
C THR A 78 1.14 2.56 -14.96
N HIS A 79 0.79 2.64 -13.69
CA HIS A 79 0.62 1.48 -12.82
C HIS A 79 -0.48 0.55 -13.35
N HIS A 80 -1.60 1.13 -13.78
CA HIS A 80 -2.76 0.43 -14.33
C HIS A 80 -2.64 -0.07 -15.76
N MET A 81 -1.52 0.17 -16.43
CA MET A 81 -1.28 -0.38 -17.77
C MET A 81 -1.23 -1.92 -17.76
N TYR A 82 -0.95 -2.52 -16.60
CA TYR A 82 -0.91 -3.97 -16.36
C TYR A 82 -2.25 -4.51 -15.88
N ASN A 83 -3.29 -4.38 -16.70
CA ASN A 83 -4.68 -4.64 -16.30
C ASN A 83 -5.21 -6.04 -16.60
N LYS A 84 -4.35 -6.98 -17.00
CA LYS A 84 -4.70 -8.39 -17.22
C LYS A 84 -3.91 -9.26 -16.26
N GLN A 85 -4.49 -10.37 -15.81
CA GLN A 85 -3.85 -11.30 -14.89
C GLN A 85 -2.50 -11.82 -15.41
N ASN A 86 -2.41 -12.11 -16.71
CA ASN A 86 -1.14 -12.55 -17.35
C ASN A 86 -0.11 -11.42 -17.54
N THR A 87 -0.49 -10.17 -17.27
CA THR A 87 0.40 -9.01 -17.30
C THR A 87 0.64 -8.43 -15.92
N LEU A 88 -0.06 -8.85 -14.87
CA LEU A 88 0.17 -8.40 -13.51
C LEU A 88 1.20 -9.34 -12.88
N SER A 89 2.22 -8.77 -12.24
CA SER A 89 3.26 -9.53 -11.55
C SER A 89 3.73 -8.74 -10.33
N PRO A 90 4.49 -9.34 -9.40
CA PRO A 90 5.05 -8.62 -8.26
C PRO A 90 5.80 -7.33 -8.65
N PHE A 91 6.48 -7.32 -9.81
CA PHE A 91 7.18 -6.13 -10.31
C PHE A 91 6.24 -5.04 -10.83
N ALA A 92 5.01 -5.37 -11.21
CA ALA A 92 4.00 -4.40 -11.61
C ALA A 92 3.60 -3.47 -10.45
N GLY A 93 3.67 -3.97 -9.20
CA GLY A 93 3.43 -3.17 -8.00
C GLY A 93 4.37 -1.97 -7.87
N PHE A 94 5.61 -2.10 -8.36
CA PHE A 94 6.62 -1.04 -8.33
C PHE A 94 6.81 -0.33 -9.69
N ALA A 95 6.14 -0.79 -10.75
CA ALA A 95 6.21 -0.19 -12.08
C ALA A 95 5.25 1.00 -12.21
N LEU A 96 5.48 2.03 -11.39
CA LEU A 96 4.62 3.21 -11.23
C LEU A 96 5.38 4.52 -11.48
N HIS A 97 4.65 5.63 -11.63
CA HIS A 97 5.27 6.96 -11.62
C HIS A 97 5.81 7.24 -10.21
N PRO A 98 7.05 7.71 -9.99
CA PRO A 98 7.62 7.86 -8.64
C PRO A 98 6.73 8.62 -7.65
N LEU A 99 6.11 9.72 -8.11
CA LEU A 99 5.16 10.49 -7.30
C LEU A 99 3.90 9.71 -6.92
N ASP A 100 3.44 8.75 -7.72
CA ASP A 100 2.34 7.85 -7.34
C ASP A 100 2.74 7.06 -6.09
N GLY A 101 3.88 6.39 -6.14
CA GLY A 101 4.41 5.63 -5.02
C GLY A 101 4.68 6.50 -3.79
N MET A 102 5.23 7.71 -3.96
CA MET A 102 5.44 8.63 -2.85
C MET A 102 4.12 9.10 -2.24
N LEU A 103 3.10 9.38 -3.06
CA LEU A 103 1.77 9.74 -2.55
C LEU A 103 1.20 8.58 -1.74
N GLN A 104 1.24 7.36 -2.29
CA GLN A 104 0.77 6.18 -1.58
C GLN A 104 1.55 5.94 -0.29
N ALA A 105 2.87 6.08 -0.26
CA ALA A 105 3.65 5.91 0.97
C ALA A 105 3.52 7.09 1.99
N SER A 106 3.00 8.24 1.58
CA SER A 106 2.90 9.44 2.44
C SER A 106 2.12 9.25 3.76
N PRO A 107 1.07 8.40 3.89
CA PRO A 107 0.40 8.14 5.15
C PRO A 107 1.32 7.60 6.24
N TYR A 108 2.34 6.78 5.90
CA TYR A 108 3.35 6.33 6.86
C TYR A 108 4.15 7.49 7.42
N VAL A 109 4.54 8.43 6.57
CA VAL A 109 5.31 9.61 6.98
C VAL A 109 4.45 10.52 7.87
N ILE A 110 3.21 10.78 7.47
CA ILE A 110 2.28 11.63 8.22
C ILE A 110 1.94 11.00 9.58
N ALA A 111 1.76 9.68 9.63
CA ALA A 111 1.43 8.96 10.87
C ALA A 111 2.46 9.23 11.98
N MET A 112 3.75 9.31 11.65
CA MET A 112 4.82 9.57 12.64
C MET A 112 4.73 10.95 13.31
N PHE A 113 4.04 11.92 12.71
CA PHE A 113 3.81 13.23 13.36
C PHE A 113 2.67 13.19 14.38
N ILE A 114 1.80 12.16 14.30
CA ILE A 114 0.56 12.08 15.06
C ILE A 114 0.70 11.03 16.17
N VAL A 115 1.17 9.83 15.82
CA VAL A 115 1.25 8.65 16.68
C VAL A 115 2.73 8.38 17.01
N PRO A 116 3.11 8.27 18.30
CA PRO A 116 4.44 7.84 18.68
C PRO A 116 4.72 6.43 18.15
N ILE A 117 5.86 6.21 17.50
CA ILE A 117 6.23 4.88 17.01
C ILE A 117 7.74 4.67 17.12
N HIS A 118 8.14 3.44 17.43
CA HIS A 118 9.55 3.10 17.48
C HIS A 118 10.13 3.01 16.05
N LEU A 119 11.35 3.52 15.84
CA LEU A 119 12.01 3.60 14.54
C LEU A 119 12.08 2.23 13.85
N ILE A 120 12.52 1.19 14.55
CA ILE A 120 12.62 -0.16 13.98
C ILE A 120 11.24 -0.67 13.56
N THR A 121 10.19 -0.36 14.32
CA THR A 121 8.83 -0.77 14.01
C THR A 121 8.31 -0.06 12.76
N HIS A 122 8.54 1.26 12.64
CA HIS A 122 8.21 2.02 11.44
C HIS A 122 8.91 1.45 10.20
N LEU A 123 10.22 1.25 10.26
CA LEU A 123 11.00 0.70 9.14
C LEU A 123 10.56 -0.72 8.78
N SER A 124 10.25 -1.55 9.78
CA SER A 124 9.76 -2.91 9.58
C SER A 124 8.39 -2.91 8.89
N LEU A 125 7.46 -2.04 9.30
CA LEU A 125 6.16 -1.90 8.66
C LEU A 125 6.29 -1.40 7.21
N MET A 126 7.19 -0.44 6.94
CA MET A 126 7.50 0.02 5.58
C MET A 126 8.09 -1.09 4.69
N PHE A 127 8.98 -1.92 5.25
CA PHE A 127 9.54 -3.05 4.53
C PHE A 127 8.48 -4.13 4.25
N LEU A 128 7.67 -4.47 5.25
CA LEU A 128 6.55 -5.40 5.10
C LEU A 128 5.51 -4.89 4.11
N GLU A 129 5.28 -3.58 4.03
CA GLU A 129 4.43 -2.95 3.02
C GLU A 129 4.98 -3.16 1.59
N GLY A 130 6.29 -3.09 1.41
CA GLY A 130 6.91 -3.42 0.13
C GLY A 130 6.70 -4.89 -0.26
N ILE A 131 6.84 -5.81 0.70
CA ILE A 131 6.54 -7.24 0.48
C ILE A 131 5.05 -7.41 0.17
N TRP A 132 4.18 -6.76 0.94
CA TRP A 132 2.74 -6.81 0.76
C TRP A 132 2.34 -6.33 -0.65
N THR A 133 2.89 -5.20 -1.09
CA THR A 133 2.72 -4.66 -2.44
C THR A 133 3.13 -5.70 -3.48
N ALA A 134 4.27 -6.37 -3.32
CA ALA A 134 4.69 -7.44 -4.23
C ALA A 134 3.69 -8.61 -4.26
N CYS A 135 3.23 -9.06 -3.08
CA CYS A 135 2.30 -10.18 -2.93
C CYS A 135 0.93 -9.87 -3.53
N ILE A 136 0.33 -8.70 -3.30
CA ILE A 136 -1.01 -8.41 -3.84
C ILE A 136 -1.03 -8.27 -5.39
N HIS A 137 0.13 -8.22 -6.04
CA HIS A 137 0.25 -8.19 -7.50
C HIS A 137 0.65 -9.55 -8.11
N ASP A 138 0.82 -10.60 -7.30
CA ASP A 138 1.22 -11.93 -7.79
C ASP A 138 0.08 -12.74 -8.44
N CYS A 139 -1.15 -12.24 -8.37
CA CYS A 139 -2.39 -12.88 -8.83
C CYS A 139 -2.78 -14.19 -8.13
N ILE A 140 -2.16 -14.53 -7.00
CA ILE A 140 -2.46 -15.73 -6.22
C ILE A 140 -3.49 -15.37 -5.14
N HIS A 141 -4.77 -15.62 -5.45
CA HIS A 141 -5.84 -15.31 -4.50
C HIS A 141 -5.85 -16.30 -3.32
N GLY A 142 -5.39 -15.85 -2.15
CA GLY A 142 -5.38 -16.67 -0.93
C GLY A 142 -6.75 -16.89 -0.27
N ASN A 143 -7.81 -16.21 -0.70
CA ASN A 143 -9.18 -16.32 -0.16
C ASN A 143 -9.27 -16.21 1.39
N ILE A 144 -8.51 -15.30 1.99
CA ILE A 144 -8.50 -15.08 3.44
C ILE A 144 -9.32 -13.82 3.75
N TRP A 145 -10.49 -13.98 4.37
CA TRP A 145 -11.27 -12.85 4.87
C TRP A 145 -10.73 -12.39 6.23
N PRO A 146 -10.58 -11.07 6.52
CA PRO A 146 -10.95 -9.89 5.73
C PRO A 146 -9.74 -9.21 5.02
N ILE A 147 -8.81 -9.99 4.46
CA ILE A 147 -7.54 -9.49 3.92
C ILE A 147 -7.69 -9.01 2.47
N MET A 148 -7.15 -7.83 2.15
CA MET A 148 -7.10 -7.24 0.80
C MET A 148 -6.01 -7.90 -0.07
N GLY A 149 -6.11 -9.22 -0.26
CA GLY A 149 -5.11 -10.00 -1.00
C GLY A 149 -5.18 -9.84 -2.52
N ALA A 150 -4.34 -10.60 -3.24
CA ALA A 150 -4.14 -10.45 -4.68
C ALA A 150 -5.40 -10.55 -5.55
N GLY A 151 -6.40 -11.35 -5.16
CA GLY A 151 -7.66 -11.43 -5.90
C GLY A 151 -8.45 -10.12 -5.88
N TYR A 152 -8.51 -9.43 -4.74
CA TYR A 152 -9.19 -8.14 -4.64
C TYR A 152 -8.45 -7.07 -5.45
N HIS A 153 -7.12 -7.08 -5.38
CA HIS A 153 -6.28 -6.13 -6.10
C HIS A 153 -6.24 -6.38 -7.62
N THR A 154 -6.31 -7.63 -8.06
CA THR A 154 -6.48 -7.97 -9.48
C THR A 154 -7.82 -7.45 -9.99
N LEU A 155 -8.88 -7.54 -9.18
CA LEU A 155 -10.18 -6.98 -9.52
C LEU A 155 -10.16 -5.44 -9.55
N HIS A 156 -9.35 -4.81 -8.70
CA HIS A 156 -9.08 -3.39 -8.75
C HIS A 156 -8.43 -2.99 -10.09
N HIS A 157 -7.34 -3.66 -10.48
CA HIS A 157 -6.64 -3.42 -11.75
C HIS A 157 -7.48 -3.62 -13.01
N THR A 158 -8.51 -4.47 -12.93
CA THR A 158 -9.41 -4.73 -14.08
C THR A 158 -10.63 -3.82 -14.11
N THR A 159 -11.11 -3.34 -12.95
CA THR A 159 -12.34 -2.52 -12.87
C THR A 159 -12.09 -1.03 -12.64
N TYR A 160 -10.93 -0.65 -12.12
CA TYR A 160 -10.50 0.73 -11.80
C TYR A 160 -11.42 1.51 -10.84
N LYS A 161 -12.38 0.84 -10.20
CA LYS A 161 -13.48 1.49 -9.45
C LYS A 161 -13.74 0.92 -8.06
N HIS A 162 -13.01 -0.12 -7.66
CA HIS A 162 -13.27 -0.90 -6.46
C HIS A 162 -11.96 -1.29 -5.78
N ASN A 163 -12.04 -1.68 -4.50
CA ASN A 163 -10.95 -2.27 -3.73
C ASN A 163 -9.69 -1.38 -3.66
N TYR A 164 -9.80 -0.25 -2.97
CA TYR A 164 -8.71 0.73 -2.80
C TYR A 164 -7.89 0.54 -1.52
N GLY A 165 -8.37 -0.27 -0.58
CA GLY A 165 -7.75 -0.53 0.72
C GLY A 165 -6.36 -1.15 0.60
N ASN A 166 -5.60 -1.10 1.70
CA ASN A 166 -4.23 -1.59 1.72
C ASN A 166 -4.14 -3.04 2.25
N TYR A 167 -4.27 -3.24 3.56
CA TYR A 167 -4.16 -4.58 4.15
C TYR A 167 -5.50 -5.30 4.25
N THR A 168 -6.58 -4.55 4.44
CA THR A 168 -7.89 -5.10 4.78
C THR A 168 -8.98 -4.57 3.86
N ILE A 169 -10.08 -5.30 3.78
CA ILE A 169 -11.27 -4.86 3.03
C ILE A 169 -12.10 -3.80 3.76
N TRP A 170 -11.71 -3.43 4.98
CA TRP A 170 -12.56 -2.68 5.91
C TRP A 170 -12.94 -1.30 5.38
N MET A 171 -11.98 -0.56 4.82
CA MET A 171 -12.23 0.75 4.23
C MET A 171 -13.18 0.65 3.03
N ASP A 172 -12.95 -0.30 2.13
CA ASP A 172 -13.82 -0.51 0.99
C ASP A 172 -15.24 -0.93 1.37
N TRP A 173 -15.38 -1.76 2.40
CA TRP A 173 -16.68 -2.11 2.96
C TRP A 173 -17.39 -0.88 3.54
N MET A 174 -16.69 -0.09 4.35
CA MET A 174 -17.23 1.09 5.02
C MET A 174 -17.68 2.16 4.03
N PHE A 175 -16.93 2.36 2.94
CA PHE A 175 -17.17 3.42 1.95
C PHE A 175 -17.85 2.91 0.67
N GLY A 176 -18.34 1.67 0.66
CA GLY A 176 -19.14 1.11 -0.44
C GLY A 176 -18.38 0.89 -1.74
N THR A 177 -17.06 0.69 -1.68
CA THR A 177 -16.21 0.40 -2.84
C THR A 177 -15.72 -1.05 -2.89
N LEU A 178 -16.20 -1.91 -1.99
CA LEU A 178 -15.83 -3.32 -1.95
C LEU A 178 -16.47 -4.11 -3.09
N LYS A 179 -15.64 -4.85 -3.81
CA LYS A 179 -16.08 -5.87 -4.76
C LYS A 179 -15.32 -7.18 -4.47
N VAL A 180 -16.06 -8.20 -4.08
CA VAL A 180 -15.50 -9.50 -3.71
C VAL A 180 -15.14 -10.29 -4.99
N PRO A 181 -13.90 -10.84 -5.09
CA PRO A 181 -13.54 -11.76 -6.16
C PRO A 181 -14.48 -12.98 -6.15
N LEU A 182 -14.99 -13.36 -7.32
CA LEU A 182 -15.72 -14.62 -7.45
C LEU A 182 -14.71 -15.76 -7.25
N ALA A 183 -15.06 -16.76 -6.45
CA ALA A 183 -14.29 -17.99 -6.39
C ALA A 183 -14.18 -18.54 -7.82
N GLU A 184 -12.97 -18.88 -8.27
CA GLU A 184 -12.82 -19.61 -9.52
C GLU A 184 -13.62 -20.90 -9.39
N ASP A 185 -14.60 -21.08 -10.28
CA ASP A 185 -15.32 -22.33 -10.40
C ASP A 185 -14.34 -23.36 -10.98
N ASP A 186 -13.75 -24.18 -10.11
CA ASP A 186 -12.78 -25.23 -10.45
C ASP A 186 -13.31 -26.21 -11.51
N SER A 187 -14.61 -26.20 -11.81
CA SER A 187 -15.23 -26.97 -12.88
C SER A 187 -14.76 -26.61 -14.30
N LYS A 188 -14.12 -25.44 -14.50
CA LYS A 188 -13.65 -24.99 -15.83
C LYS A 188 -12.21 -25.34 -16.17
N LYS A 189 -11.41 -25.86 -15.22
CA LYS A 189 -10.03 -26.30 -15.47
C LYS A 189 -9.92 -27.74 -15.99
N ALA A 190 -11.04 -28.44 -16.15
CA ALA A 190 -11.09 -29.85 -16.56
C ALA A 190 -11.65 -30.08 -17.99
N LYS A 191 -11.52 -29.11 -18.90
CA LYS A 191 -11.87 -29.28 -20.32
C LYS A 191 -10.70 -28.99 -21.25
#